data_AF-A0A1V5GUC9-F1
#
_entry.id   AF-A0A1V5GUC9-F1
#
_cell.length_a   1.000
_cell.length_b   1.000
_cell.length_c   1.000
_cell.angle_alpha   90.00
_cell.angle_beta   90.00
_cell.angle_gamma   90.00
#
_symmetry.space_group_name_H-M   'P 1'
#
loop_
_entity.id
_entity.type
_entity.pdbx_description
1 polymer ?
#
loop_
_entity_poly.entity_id
_entity_poly.type
_entity_poly.pdbx_seq_one_letter_code
_entity_poly.pdbx_strand_id
1 'polypeptide(L)'
;MDAHKDQDRSCIGCHSIGFMQPGGYCKTSEVDFRKNVQCESCHGAGSLHAKSGEKKYIKLPNEETCRSCHHEPHIQSFESFNYEERLMKILGPGHGEKLFNTLKAKSL
;
A
#
# COMPACT_ATOMS: atom_id res chain seq x y z
N MET A 1 15.00 5.56 -10.00
CA MET A 1 15.09 5.64 -8.53
C MET A 1 16.47 6.19 -8.23
N ASP A 2 16.56 7.36 -7.61
CA ASP A 2 17.84 7.99 -7.30
C ASP A 2 18.53 7.19 -6.18
N ALA A 3 19.82 6.88 -6.37
CA ALA A 3 20.59 5.88 -5.63
C ALA A 3 20.85 6.16 -4.13
N HIS A 4 20.15 7.13 -3.53
CA HIS A 4 20.37 7.58 -2.15
C HIS A 4 19.10 7.76 -1.31
N LYS A 5 17.89 7.52 -1.86
CA LYS A 5 16.61 7.68 -1.13
C LYS A 5 16.00 6.38 -0.64
N ASP A 6 16.50 5.26 -1.12
CA ASP A 6 16.11 3.88 -0.79
C ASP A 6 16.52 3.44 0.62
N GLN A 7 17.28 4.26 1.33
CA GLN A 7 17.61 4.07 2.75
C GLN A 7 17.31 5.31 3.62
N ASP A 8 16.69 6.34 3.05
CA ASP A 8 16.28 7.51 3.81
C ASP A 8 15.06 7.16 4.66
N ARG A 9 15.15 7.41 5.97
CA ARG A 9 14.07 7.13 6.92
C ARG A 9 12.80 7.92 6.60
N SER A 10 12.92 9.09 5.96
CA SER A 10 11.80 9.90 5.52
C SER A 10 11.08 9.32 4.29
N CYS A 11 11.74 8.46 3.51
CA CYS A 11 11.19 7.90 2.26
C CYS A 11 10.75 6.45 2.43
N ILE A 12 11.50 5.67 3.22
CA ILE A 12 11.34 4.22 3.30
C ILE A 12 10.01 3.77 3.91
N GLY A 13 9.35 4.63 4.69
CA GLY A 13 8.01 4.36 5.24
C GLY A 13 6.96 4.08 4.16
N CYS A 14 7.10 4.71 2.99
CA CYS A 14 6.19 4.53 1.85
C CYS A 14 6.75 3.62 0.75
N HIS A 15 8.07 3.44 0.71
CA HIS A 15 8.76 2.62 -0.28
C HIS A 15 9.19 1.25 0.25
N SER A 16 8.60 0.80 1.35
CA SER A 16 8.77 -0.53 1.93
C SER A 16 7.54 -0.94 2.74
N ILE A 17 7.53 -2.17 3.22
CA ILE A 17 6.52 -2.68 4.17
C ILE A 17 7.12 -2.85 5.56
N GLY A 18 6.37 -2.48 6.60
CA GLY A 18 6.74 -2.77 7.99
C GLY A 18 7.86 -1.91 8.58
N PHE A 19 8.23 -0.77 7.98
CA PHE A 19 9.19 0.16 8.61
C PHE A 19 8.56 0.79 9.86
N MET A 20 9.22 0.67 11.00
CA MET A 20 8.76 1.19 12.31
C MET A 20 7.38 0.65 12.76
N GLN A 21 6.92 -0.47 12.19
CA GLN A 21 5.68 -1.15 12.57
C GLN A 21 5.95 -2.35 13.49
N PRO A 22 5.00 -2.78 14.32
CA PRO A 22 5.12 -4.01 15.11
C PRO A 22 5.44 -5.24 14.24
N GLY A 23 6.45 -6.03 14.63
CA GLY A 23 6.95 -7.17 13.83
C GLY A 23 7.74 -6.77 12.57
N GLY A 24 7.94 -5.46 12.40
CA GLY A 24 8.62 -4.82 11.29
C GLY A 24 10.13 -4.73 11.48
N TYR A 25 10.73 -3.66 10.97
CA TYR A 25 12.16 -3.37 11.07
C TYR A 25 12.38 -1.87 11.31
N CYS A 26 13.54 -1.48 11.85
CA CYS A 26 13.83 -0.09 12.21
C CYS A 26 15.11 0.49 11.61
N LYS A 27 16.09 -0.34 11.21
CA LYS A 27 17.26 0.13 10.47
C LYS A 27 17.04 -0.02 8.98
N THR A 28 17.26 1.03 8.20
CA THR A 28 17.01 1.00 6.76
C THR A 28 17.89 0.02 5.99
N SER A 29 19.01 -0.39 6.58
CA SER A 29 19.86 -1.50 6.11
C SER A 29 19.20 -2.89 6.23
N GLU A 30 18.14 -3.04 7.04
CA GLU A 30 17.46 -4.31 7.34
C GLU A 30 16.15 -4.49 6.53
N VAL A 31 15.95 -3.69 5.47
CA VAL A 31 14.73 -3.74 4.64
C VAL A 31 14.52 -5.10 3.96
N ASP A 32 15.60 -5.82 3.62
CA ASP A 32 15.56 -7.19 3.07
C ASP A 32 14.50 -7.38 1.95
N PHE A 33 13.60 -8.35 2.08
CA PHE A 33 12.52 -8.66 1.14
C PHE A 33 11.36 -7.65 1.17
N ARG A 34 11.36 -6.72 2.14
CA ARG A 34 10.26 -5.77 2.39
C ARG A 34 10.34 -4.51 1.51
N LYS A 35 11.18 -4.51 0.48
CA LYS A 35 11.33 -3.39 -0.45
C LYS A 35 10.07 -3.17 -1.29
N ASN A 36 9.80 -1.91 -1.64
CA ASN A 36 8.66 -1.46 -2.45
C ASN A 36 7.30 -1.62 -1.74
N VAL A 37 6.26 -1.13 -2.43
CA VAL A 37 4.86 -1.28 -2.04
C VAL A 37 4.42 -2.71 -2.40
N GLN A 38 3.89 -3.45 -1.44
CA GLN A 38 3.47 -4.85 -1.60
C GLN A 38 2.06 -5.06 -0.99
N CYS A 39 1.61 -6.32 -0.91
CA CYS A 39 0.31 -6.69 -0.34
C CYS A 39 0.08 -6.04 1.04
N GLU A 40 1.10 -6.09 1.90
CA GLU A 40 1.01 -5.61 3.29
C GLU A 40 0.91 -4.07 3.40
N SER A 41 1.26 -3.33 2.33
CA SER A 41 1.08 -1.87 2.28
C SER A 41 -0.40 -1.47 2.34
N CYS A 42 -1.30 -2.31 1.84
CA CYS A 42 -2.74 -2.06 1.85
C CYS A 42 -3.49 -2.98 2.84
N HIS A 43 -3.03 -4.23 2.97
CA HIS A 43 -3.74 -5.27 3.70
C HIS A 43 -3.23 -5.50 5.13
N GLY A 44 -2.19 -4.76 5.55
CA GLY A 44 -1.55 -4.92 6.85
C GLY A 44 -0.65 -6.15 6.94
N ALA A 45 -0.06 -6.39 8.12
CA ALA A 45 0.87 -7.49 8.34
C ALA A 45 0.22 -8.86 8.11
N GLY A 46 0.73 -9.61 7.15
CA GLY A 46 0.18 -10.87 6.66
C GLY A 46 0.68 -12.11 7.40
N SER A 47 1.50 -11.98 8.45
CA SER A 47 2.14 -13.13 9.11
C SER A 47 1.17 -14.17 9.66
N LEU A 48 0.01 -13.74 10.18
CA LEU A 48 -1.05 -14.66 10.64
C LEU A 48 -1.83 -15.25 9.46
N HIS A 49 -2.13 -14.43 8.45
CA HIS A 49 -2.76 -14.89 7.21
C HIS A 49 -1.91 -15.96 6.50
N ALA A 50 -0.61 -15.76 6.38
CA ALA A 50 0.31 -16.71 5.74
C ALA A 50 0.34 -18.06 6.46
N LYS A 51 0.09 -18.09 7.77
CA LYS A 51 0.06 -19.31 8.58
C LYS A 51 -1.28 -20.04 8.52
N SER A 52 -2.40 -19.31 8.58
CA SER A 52 -3.72 -19.92 8.72
C SER A 52 -4.56 -19.92 7.44
N GLY A 53 -4.21 -19.10 6.45
CA GLY A 53 -5.01 -18.84 5.26
C GLY A 53 -6.30 -18.03 5.53
N GLU A 54 -6.55 -17.62 6.78
CA GLU A 54 -7.81 -16.98 7.14
C GLU A 54 -7.86 -15.53 6.68
N LYS A 55 -8.97 -15.16 6.03
CA LYS A 55 -9.21 -13.79 5.54
C LYS A 55 -9.38 -12.76 6.65
N LYS A 56 -9.75 -13.18 7.88
CA LYS A 56 -9.91 -12.27 9.02
C LYS A 56 -8.62 -11.54 9.41
N TYR A 57 -7.46 -12.07 9.00
CA TYR A 57 -6.14 -11.46 9.24
C TYR A 57 -5.71 -10.51 8.12
N ILE A 58 -6.51 -10.37 7.06
CA ILE A 58 -6.30 -9.41 5.97
C ILE A 58 -7.19 -8.20 6.21
N LYS A 59 -6.57 -7.02 6.34
CA LYS A 59 -7.33 -5.75 6.45
C LYS A 59 -7.93 -5.38 5.09
N LEU A 60 -9.11 -4.79 5.11
CA LEU A 60 -9.68 -4.16 3.92
C LEU A 60 -9.21 -2.69 3.87
N PRO A 61 -8.48 -2.27 2.83
CA PRO A 61 -8.02 -0.90 2.71
C PRO A 61 -9.18 0.06 2.41
N ASN A 62 -8.97 1.32 2.78
CA ASN A 62 -9.81 2.47 2.46
C ASN A 62 -8.94 3.59 1.85
N GLU A 63 -9.54 4.73 1.52
CA GLU A 63 -8.80 5.87 0.95
C GLU A 63 -7.68 6.38 1.87
N GLU A 64 -7.90 6.38 3.19
CA GLU A 64 -6.89 6.75 4.18
C GLU A 64 -5.64 5.85 4.09
N THR A 65 -5.83 4.57 3.77
CA THR A 65 -4.72 3.63 3.55
C THR A 65 -3.82 4.11 2.40
N CYS A 66 -4.41 4.60 1.31
CA CYS A 66 -3.64 5.17 0.19
C CYS A 66 -2.99 6.51 0.56
N ARG A 67 -3.72 7.35 1.32
CA ARG A 67 -3.26 8.67 1.74
C ARG A 67 -2.18 8.64 2.82
N SER A 68 -1.93 7.50 3.45
CA SER A 68 -0.74 7.30 4.30
C SER A 68 0.58 7.58 3.58
N CYS A 69 0.59 7.50 2.24
CA CYS A 69 1.72 7.86 1.39
C CYS A 69 1.39 8.91 0.34
N HIS A 70 0.15 8.96 -0.14
CA HIS A 70 -0.32 9.98 -1.06
C HIS A 70 -0.89 11.18 -0.31
N HIS A 71 0.00 11.95 0.30
CA HIS A 71 -0.32 13.20 1.01
C HIS A 71 0.72 14.28 0.68
N GLU A 72 0.42 15.55 0.98
CA GLU A 72 1.40 16.62 0.84
C GLU A 72 2.58 16.42 1.82
N PRO A 73 3.83 16.67 1.39
CA PRO A 73 4.25 17.32 0.14
C PRO A 73 4.55 16.35 -1.01
N HIS A 74 4.18 15.07 -0.91
CA HIS A 74 4.49 14.04 -1.92
C HIS A 74 3.55 14.05 -3.13
N ILE A 75 2.43 14.76 -3.02
CA ILE A 75 1.50 15.08 -4.12
C ILE A 75 1.28 16.59 -4.18
N GLN A 76 0.73 17.09 -5.28
CA GLN A 76 0.58 18.54 -5.51
C GLN A 76 -0.42 19.20 -4.53
N SER A 77 -1.51 18.50 -4.23
CA SER A 77 -2.53 18.91 -3.25
C SER A 77 -3.38 17.71 -2.83
N PHE A 78 -4.19 17.86 -1.79
CA PHE A 78 -5.14 16.82 -1.38
C PHE A 78 -6.05 16.33 -2.53
N GLU A 79 -6.51 17.24 -3.39
CA GLU A 79 -7.40 17.02 -4.54
C GLU A 79 -6.69 16.37 -5.73
N SER A 80 -5.36 16.48 -5.80
CA SER A 80 -4.58 15.86 -6.88
C SER A 80 -4.55 14.33 -6.84
N PHE A 81 -4.98 13.74 -5.73
CA PHE A 81 -5.14 12.29 -5.58
C PHE A 81 -6.59 11.85 -5.83
N ASN A 82 -6.86 11.34 -7.03
CA ASN A 82 -8.13 10.69 -7.35
C ASN A 82 -8.12 9.22 -6.89
N TYR A 83 -8.83 8.92 -5.79
CA TYR A 83 -8.86 7.58 -5.21
C TYR A 83 -9.44 6.51 -6.14
N GLU A 84 -10.60 6.75 -6.77
CA GLU A 84 -11.25 5.75 -7.62
C GLU A 84 -10.38 5.39 -8.84
N GLU A 85 -9.76 6.37 -9.50
CA GLU A 85 -8.86 6.13 -10.63
C GLU A 85 -7.62 5.33 -10.24
N ARG A 86 -7.04 5.60 -9.07
CA ARG A 86 -5.85 4.88 -8.59
C ARG A 86 -6.22 3.46 -8.17
N LEU A 87 -7.38 3.28 -7.52
CA LEU A 87 -7.90 2.00 -7.13
C LEU A 87 -8.17 1.09 -8.34
N MET A 88 -8.72 1.64 -9.44
CA MET A 88 -8.92 0.89 -10.69
C MET A 88 -7.63 0.32 -11.30
N LYS A 89 -6.45 0.87 -10.98
CA LYS A 89 -5.16 0.32 -11.44
C LYS A 89 -4.67 -0.89 -10.64
N ILE A 90 -5.30 -1.14 -9.49
CA ILE A 90 -4.94 -2.21 -8.54
C ILE A 90 -5.94 -3.36 -8.61
N LEU A 91 -7.22 -3.03 -8.84
CA LEU A 91 -8.29 -4.02 -8.90
C LEU A 91 -8.34 -4.70 -10.27
N GLY A 92 -8.78 -5.96 -10.29
CA GLY A 92 -8.93 -6.73 -11.51
C GLY A 92 -9.47 -8.14 -11.26
N PRO A 93 -9.54 -9.01 -12.29
CA PRO A 93 -9.97 -10.39 -12.14
C PRO A 93 -9.22 -11.10 -11.01
N GLY A 94 -9.95 -11.74 -10.10
CA GLY A 94 -9.38 -12.40 -8.93
C GLY A 94 -8.92 -11.49 -7.77
N HIS A 95 -8.90 -10.17 -7.95
CA HIS A 95 -8.52 -9.21 -6.91
C HIS A 95 -9.44 -7.98 -6.89
N GLY A 96 -10.51 -8.06 -6.09
CA GLY A 96 -11.49 -6.98 -5.95
C GLY A 96 -12.35 -6.72 -7.20
N GLU A 97 -12.48 -7.74 -8.05
CA GLU A 97 -13.18 -7.71 -9.34
C GLU A 97 -14.60 -7.12 -9.28
N LYS A 98 -15.39 -7.44 -8.25
CA LYS A 98 -16.74 -6.87 -8.09
C LYS A 98 -16.71 -5.34 -7.98
N LEU A 99 -15.75 -4.81 -7.24
CA LEU A 99 -15.56 -3.37 -7.07
C LEU A 99 -15.01 -2.75 -8.36
N PHE A 100 -14.06 -3.42 -9.02
CA PHE A 100 -13.55 -3.00 -10.33
C PHE A 100 -14.69 -2.82 -11.35
N ASN A 101 -15.56 -3.82 -11.49
CA ASN A 101 -16.69 -3.77 -12.43
C ASN A 101 -17.69 -2.67 -12.07
N THR A 102 -17.88 -2.40 -10.77
CA THR A 102 -18.74 -1.32 -10.29
C THR A 102 -18.17 0.05 -10.66
N LEU A 103 -16.86 0.28 -10.44
CA LEU A 103 -16.19 1.54 -10.79
C LEU A 103 -16.18 1.74 -12.31
N LYS A 104 -15.86 0.70 -13.08
CA LYS A 104 -15.87 0.75 -14.54
C LYS A 104 -17.25 1.13 -15.09
N ALA A 105 -18.33 0.66 -14.48
CA ALA A 105 -19.69 1.00 -14.89
C ALA A 105 -20.09 2.46 -14.55
N LYS A 106 -19.50 3.07 -13.52
CA LYS A 106 -19.73 4.49 -13.18
C LYS A 106 -19.02 5.46 -14.12
N SER A 107 -17.90 5.05 -14.71
CA SER A 107 -17.08 5.87 -15.60
C SER A 107 -17.54 5.82 -17.07
N LEU A 108 -18.62 5.08 -17.37
CA LEU A 108 -19.32 5.03 -18.65
C LEU A 108 -20.52 5.98 -18.63
#